data_AF-A0A8C3SGV4-F1
#
_entry.id   AF-A0A8C3SGV4-F1
#
_cell.length_a   1.000
_cell.length_b   1.000
_cell.length_c   1.000
_cell.angle_alpha   90.00
_cell.angle_beta   90.00
_cell.angle_gamma   90.00
#
_symmetry.space_group_name_H-M   'P 1'
#
loop_
_entity.id
_entity.type
_entity.pdbx_description
1 polymer ?
#
loop_
_entity_poly.entity_id
_entity_poly.type
_entity_poly.pdbx_seq_one_letter_code
_entity_poly.pdbx_strand_id
1 'polypeptide(L)'
;MPENAGPRAFTGGNGGRKRGAYQDRDKPAQIRFSNISAGKAVADAIRTSLGPKGMDKMIQDGKGDVMITNDGATILKQMQVLHPAAKMVNNF
;
A
#
# COMPACT_ATOMS: atom_id res chain seq x y z
N MET A 1 60.66 15.09 -35.01
CA MET A 1 60.28 15.77 -33.76
C MET A 1 59.13 14.99 -33.12
N PRO A 2 59.37 14.15 -32.08
CA PRO A 2 58.33 13.54 -31.25
C PRO A 2 58.17 14.30 -29.91
N GLU A 3 56.96 14.74 -29.58
CA GLU A 3 56.63 15.32 -28.27
C GLU A 3 56.04 14.26 -27.32
N ASN A 4 56.47 14.36 -26.06
CA ASN A 4 56.46 13.40 -24.97
C ASN A 4 55.12 13.36 -24.18
N ALA A 5 54.94 12.26 -23.45
CA ALA A 5 53.76 11.80 -22.73
C ALA A 5 53.36 12.58 -21.46
N GLY A 6 52.09 12.42 -21.03
CA GLY A 6 51.63 12.68 -19.66
C GLY A 6 50.10 12.61 -19.48
N PRO A 7 49.55 11.75 -18.60
CA PRO A 7 48.12 11.43 -18.53
C PRO A 7 47.32 12.46 -17.69
N ARG A 8 46.17 12.91 -18.18
CA ARG A 8 45.24 13.72 -17.37
C ARG A 8 44.27 12.80 -16.62
N ALA A 9 44.62 12.53 -15.36
CA ALA A 9 43.74 11.93 -14.37
C ALA A 9 42.73 12.98 -13.84
N PHE A 10 41.47 12.53 -13.74
CA PHE A 10 40.38 12.92 -12.83
C PHE A 10 40.19 14.40 -12.43
N THR A 11 38.98 14.90 -12.71
CA THR A 11 38.32 15.91 -11.85
C THR A 11 36.86 15.47 -11.63
N GLY A 12 36.41 15.59 -10.37
CA GLY A 12 35.24 14.99 -9.72
C GLY A 12 33.90 15.11 -10.46
N GLY A 13 32.94 14.20 -10.25
CA GLY A 13 32.20 14.04 -8.99
C GLY A 13 31.19 15.19 -8.88
N ASN A 14 29.88 15.03 -8.67
CA ASN A 14 29.10 14.06 -7.95
C ASN A 14 27.62 14.48 -8.17
N GLY A 15 26.66 13.56 -8.12
CA GLY A 15 25.25 13.97 -8.19
C GLY A 15 24.27 12.83 -8.36
N GLY A 16 24.38 11.81 -7.52
CA GLY A 16 23.46 10.69 -7.51
C GLY A 16 22.00 11.12 -7.47
N ARG A 17 21.18 10.43 -8.26
CA ARG A 17 19.87 10.01 -7.79
C ARG A 17 19.83 8.51 -7.92
N LYS A 18 20.31 7.84 -6.86
CA LYS A 18 19.81 6.52 -6.51
C LYS A 18 18.29 6.67 -6.47
N ARG A 19 17.60 6.22 -7.52
CA ARG A 19 16.16 6.07 -7.48
C ARG A 19 15.96 4.92 -6.50
N GLY A 20 15.70 5.28 -5.25
CA GLY A 20 15.36 4.31 -4.22
C GLY A 20 14.28 3.38 -4.77
N ALA A 21 14.44 2.09 -4.51
CA ALA A 21 13.41 1.10 -4.75
C ALA A 21 12.07 1.63 -4.22
N TYR A 22 11.01 1.44 -5.02
CA TYR A 22 9.67 2.02 -4.86
C TYR A 22 9.56 3.53 -5.14
N GLN A 23 9.39 3.86 -6.43
CA GLN A 23 8.69 5.08 -6.83
C GLN A 23 7.46 4.69 -7.64
N ASP A 24 6.33 4.50 -6.95
CA ASP A 24 5.00 4.42 -7.57
C ASP A 24 4.65 5.81 -8.11
N ARG A 25 5.17 6.13 -9.30
CA ARG A 25 4.81 7.34 -10.06
C ARG A 25 3.70 6.99 -11.03
N ASP A 26 2.58 6.58 -10.49
CA ASP A 26 1.36 6.42 -11.27
C ASP A 26 0.83 7.78 -11.73
N LYS A 27 0.20 7.81 -12.90
CA LYS A 27 -0.41 9.04 -13.41
C LYS A 27 -1.44 9.55 -12.38
N PRO A 28 -1.63 10.87 -12.21
CA PRO A 28 -2.54 11.40 -11.17
C PRO A 28 -3.96 10.82 -11.21
N ALA A 29 -4.46 10.46 -12.40
CA ALA A 29 -5.76 9.78 -12.54
C ALA A 29 -5.75 8.32 -12.03
N GLN A 30 -4.65 7.60 -12.24
CA GLN A 30 -4.47 6.22 -11.81
C GLN A 30 -4.38 6.12 -10.28
N ILE A 31 -3.65 7.03 -9.62
CA ILE A 31 -3.57 7.09 -8.14
C ILE A 31 -4.97 7.30 -7.54
N ARG A 32 -5.74 8.26 -8.08
CA ARG A 32 -7.11 8.50 -7.61
C ARG A 32 -8.00 7.28 -7.77
N PHE A 33 -7.93 6.64 -8.93
CA PHE A 33 -8.70 5.42 -9.19
C PHE A 33 -8.30 4.28 -8.23
N SER A 34 -7.00 4.07 -8.01
CA SER A 34 -6.49 3.07 -7.08
C SER A 34 -7.02 3.33 -5.66
N ASN A 35 -6.91 4.56 -5.16
CA ASN A 35 -7.39 4.94 -3.84
C ASN A 35 -8.90 4.67 -3.66
N ILE A 36 -9.72 5.08 -4.65
CA ILE A 36 -11.18 4.88 -4.62
C ILE A 36 -11.51 3.39 -4.66
N SER A 37 -10.85 2.63 -5.53
CA SER A 37 -11.08 1.19 -5.68
C SER A 37 -10.74 0.43 -4.39
N ALA A 38 -9.63 0.78 -3.74
CA ALA A 38 -9.19 0.17 -2.50
C ALA A 38 -10.16 0.46 -1.34
N GLY A 39 -10.59 1.72 -1.20
CA GLY A 39 -11.58 2.11 -0.19
C GLY A 39 -12.94 1.44 -0.42
N LYS A 40 -13.37 1.35 -1.69
CA LYS A 40 -14.62 0.67 -2.06
C LYS A 40 -14.57 -0.83 -1.72
N ALA A 41 -13.46 -1.50 -2.00
CA ALA A 41 -13.29 -2.92 -1.67
C ALA A 41 -13.45 -3.19 -0.17
N VAL A 42 -12.84 -2.33 0.68
CA VAL A 42 -13.00 -2.42 2.14
C VAL A 42 -14.45 -2.17 2.56
N ALA A 43 -15.09 -1.13 2.00
CA ALA A 43 -16.49 -0.82 2.30
C ALA A 43 -17.43 -1.97 1.91
N ASP A 44 -17.24 -2.56 0.73
CA ASP A 44 -18.05 -3.67 0.24
C ASP A 44 -17.91 -4.92 1.13
N ALA A 45 -16.73 -5.16 1.71
CA ALA A 45 -16.48 -6.28 2.62
C ALA A 45 -17.29 -6.18 3.93
N ILE A 46 -17.42 -4.97 4.49
CA ILE A 46 -18.14 -4.72 5.75
C ILE A 46 -19.63 -4.41 5.54
N ARG A 47 -20.02 -3.93 4.35
CA ARG A 47 -21.38 -3.44 4.06
C ARG A 47 -22.45 -4.46 4.41
N THR A 48 -22.18 -5.74 4.15
CA THR A 48 -23.15 -6.81 4.39
C THR A 48 -23.41 -7.11 5.86
N SER A 49 -22.54 -6.64 6.76
CA SER A 49 -22.65 -6.82 8.20
C SER A 49 -23.35 -5.63 8.87
N LEU A 50 -23.82 -4.63 8.10
CA LEU A 50 -24.52 -3.48 8.66
C LEU A 50 -26.01 -3.76 8.89
N GLY A 51 -26.50 -3.43 10.08
CA GLY A 51 -27.92 -3.43 10.44
C GLY A 51 -28.39 -4.66 11.23
N PRO A 52 -29.65 -4.65 11.71
CA PRO A 52 -30.19 -5.71 12.58
C PRO A 52 -30.34 -7.08 11.90
N LYS A 53 -30.20 -7.12 10.57
CA LYS A 53 -30.13 -8.35 9.75
C LYS A 53 -28.80 -8.45 8.99
N GLY A 54 -27.75 -7.81 9.50
CA GLY A 54 -26.40 -7.92 8.95
C GLY A 54 -25.91 -9.37 9.01
N MET A 55 -25.11 -9.77 8.03
CA MET A 55 -24.49 -11.09 8.00
C MET A 55 -23.22 -11.11 8.85
N ASP A 56 -23.06 -12.17 9.62
CA ASP A 56 -21.83 -12.40 10.36
C ASP A 56 -20.68 -12.79 9.42
N LYS A 57 -19.47 -12.39 9.81
CA LYS A 57 -18.24 -12.76 9.13
C LYS A 57 -17.47 -13.73 10.00
N MET A 58 -17.17 -14.89 9.44
CA MET A 58 -16.16 -15.79 9.97
C MET A 58 -14.80 -15.35 9.44
N ILE A 59 -13.91 -14.98 10.34
CA ILE A 59 -12.54 -14.55 10.06
C ILE A 59 -11.60 -15.56 10.70
N GLN A 60 -10.62 -16.03 9.93
CA GLN A 60 -9.55 -16.89 10.43
C GLN A 60 -8.24 -16.12 10.34
N ASP A 61 -7.52 -16.00 11.46
CA ASP A 61 -6.17 -15.42 11.49
C ASP A 61 -5.15 -16.42 10.91
N GLY A 62 -3.97 -15.94 10.55
CA GLY A 62 -2.86 -16.76 10.03
C GLY A 62 -2.35 -17.81 11.02
N LYS A 63 -2.70 -17.71 12.31
CA LYS A 63 -2.41 -18.72 13.35
C LYS A 63 -3.48 -19.82 13.45
N GLY A 64 -4.59 -19.69 12.72
CA GLY A 64 -5.70 -20.65 12.72
C GLY A 64 -6.83 -20.30 13.68
N ASP A 65 -6.71 -19.23 14.48
CA ASP A 65 -7.77 -18.75 15.37
C ASP A 65 -8.96 -18.23 14.55
N VAL A 66 -10.16 -18.69 14.89
CA VAL A 66 -11.40 -18.33 14.19
C VAL A 66 -12.25 -17.42 15.07
N MET A 67 -12.69 -16.30 14.52
CA MET A 67 -13.62 -15.35 15.14
C MET A 67 -14.82 -15.14 14.23
N ILE A 68 -16.03 -15.24 14.77
CA ILE A 68 -17.27 -14.93 14.07
C ILE A 68 -17.81 -13.62 14.66
N THR A 69 -17.98 -12.59 13.83
CA THR A 69 -18.48 -11.29 14.30
C THR A 69 -19.27 -10.54 13.23
N ASN A 70 -20.20 -9.72 13.69
CA ASN A 70 -20.96 -8.76 12.90
C ASN A 70 -20.39 -7.34 12.99
N ASP A 71 -19.55 -7.08 13.99
CA ASP A 71 -19.01 -5.75 14.25
C ASP A 71 -17.98 -5.35 13.18
N GLY A 72 -18.34 -4.34 12.38
CA GLY A 72 -17.48 -3.79 11.34
C GLY A 72 -16.12 -3.35 11.85
N ALA A 73 -16.02 -2.77 13.05
CA ALA A 73 -14.74 -2.31 13.60
C ALA A 73 -13.80 -3.50 13.89
N THR A 74 -14.33 -4.57 14.47
CA THR A 74 -13.58 -5.81 14.70
C THR A 74 -13.18 -6.48 13.38
N ILE A 75 -14.07 -6.52 12.39
CA ILE A 75 -13.76 -7.07 11.05
C ILE A 75 -12.59 -6.31 10.41
N LEU A 76 -12.62 -4.97 10.45
CA LEU A 76 -11.56 -4.12 9.89
C LEU A 76 -10.21 -4.32 10.59
N LYS A 77 -10.20 -4.46 11.92
CA LYS A 77 -8.98 -4.70 12.72
C LYS A 77 -8.28 -6.02 12.38
N GLN A 78 -9.05 -7.07 12.07
CA GLN A 78 -8.50 -8.38 11.70
C GLN A 78 -8.06 -8.45 10.22
N MET A 79 -8.51 -7.51 9.38
CA MET A 79 -8.21 -7.52 7.95
C MET A 79 -6.82 -6.94 7.66
N GLN A 80 -6.00 -7.69 6.92
CA GLN A 80 -4.68 -7.23 6.48
C GLN A 80 -4.79 -6.33 5.23
N VAL A 81 -4.83 -5.01 5.46
CA VAL A 81 -4.93 -4.01 4.39
C VAL A 81 -3.55 -3.48 4.00
N LEU A 82 -3.12 -3.78 2.76
CA LEU A 82 -1.83 -3.32 2.22
C LEU A 82 -1.87 -1.91 1.63
N HIS A 83 -2.99 -1.54 1.00
CA HIS A 83 -3.10 -0.27 0.29
C HIS A 83 -3.21 0.92 1.27
N PRO A 84 -2.35 1.96 1.18
CA PRO A 84 -2.33 3.07 2.14
C PRO A 84 -3.69 3.77 2.29
N ALA A 85 -4.37 4.06 1.17
CA ALA A 85 -5.69 4.69 1.20
C ALA A 85 -6.75 3.86 1.93
N ALA A 86 -6.73 2.53 1.79
CA ALA A 86 -7.65 1.64 2.48
C ALA A 86 -7.28 1.50 3.97
N LYS A 87 -5.99 1.57 4.31
CA LYS A 87 -5.53 1.57 5.71
C LYS A 87 -6.05 2.79 6.49
N MET A 88 -6.22 3.94 5.84
CA MET A 88 -6.83 5.11 6.48
C MET A 88 -8.28 4.85 6.92
N VAL A 89 -9.03 4.02 6.19
CA VAL A 89 -10.40 3.63 6.54
C VAL A 89 -10.43 2.71 7.77
N ASN A 90 -9.36 1.95 8.00
CA ASN A 90 -9.24 1.05 9.14
C ASN A 90 -8.90 1.77 10.47
N ASN A 91 -8.42 3.01 10.42
CA ASN A 91 -7.86 3.71 11.59
C ASN A 91 -8.81 4.74 12.21
N PHE A 92 -10.03 4.32 12.56
CA PHE A 92 -10.99 5.10 13.35
C PHE A 92 -11.17 4.51 14.76
#